data_AF-A0A436CSU3-F1
#
_entry.id   AF-A0A436CSU3-F1
#
_cell.length_a   1.000
_cell.length_b   1.000
_cell.length_c   1.000
_cell.angle_alpha   90.00
_cell.angle_beta   90.00
_cell.angle_gamma   90.00
#
_symmetry.space_group_name_H-M   'P 1'
#
loop_
_entity.id
_entity.type
_entity.pdbx_description
1 polymer ?
#
loop_
_entity_poly.entity_id
_entity_poly.type
_entity_poly.pdbx_seq_one_letter_code
_entity_poly.pdbx_strand_id
1 'polypeptide(L)'
;MQTKKIINDGNRAVDEMLEGILAAHPRHLKSVEGSPRSIVARDGPRQGKVGLVIGGGSGHEPSFLGFVGKGLADAAAIGNVFASPPPDPILECAKAVSGGAGVLFMYGNYAGDVMNFDMAAEMAAMDDIEVRTVLSTDDVASAPRDQRHKRRGVAGNFFIFKAAGAACDRMLSFDECERIAGKANDHTFTMGVALSPCSLPQTRRPNFEIGPDEMEIGMGIHG
;
A
#
# COMPACT_ATOMS: atom_id res chain seq x y z
N MET A 1 -16.06 -1.23 26.42
CA MET A 1 -15.52 0.13 26.72
C MET A 1 -15.23 0.82 25.39
N GLN A 2 -15.55 2.10 25.20
CA GLN A 2 -15.17 2.78 23.95
C GLN A 2 -13.67 3.09 23.96
N THR A 3 -12.98 2.83 22.85
CA THR A 3 -11.56 3.12 22.69
C THR A 3 -11.32 4.62 22.55
N LYS A 4 -10.24 5.13 23.14
CA LYS A 4 -9.83 6.54 23.05
C LYS A 4 -9.14 6.81 21.72
N LYS A 5 -9.62 7.81 20.97
CA LYS A 5 -9.05 8.24 19.69
C LYS A 5 -9.08 9.76 19.57
N ILE A 6 -8.02 10.36 19.04
CA ILE A 6 -7.97 11.78 18.70
C ILE A 6 -8.46 11.92 17.25
N ILE A 7 -9.78 12.00 17.09
CA ILE A 7 -10.47 12.11 15.80
C ILE A 7 -11.72 12.97 15.97
N ASN A 8 -12.15 13.61 14.88
CA ASN A 8 -13.48 14.22 14.81
C ASN A 8 -14.53 13.13 14.52
N ASP A 9 -15.06 13.10 13.30
CA ASP A 9 -15.92 12.04 12.79
C ASP A 9 -15.07 10.86 12.29
N GLY A 10 -15.39 9.65 12.76
CA GLY A 10 -14.70 8.42 12.35
C GLY A 10 -14.83 8.13 10.85
N ASN A 11 -15.89 8.60 10.18
CA ASN A 11 -16.05 8.45 8.73
C ASN A 11 -15.15 9.40 7.94
N ARG A 12 -14.76 10.53 8.53
CA ARG A 12 -13.88 11.53 7.92
C ARG A 12 -12.42 11.38 8.31
N ALA A 13 -12.10 10.44 9.21
CA ALA A 13 -10.76 10.30 9.79
C ALA A 13 -9.65 10.20 8.73
N VAL A 14 -9.88 9.46 7.65
CA VAL A 14 -8.88 9.31 6.58
C VAL A 14 -8.78 10.59 5.74
N ASP A 15 -9.89 11.26 5.43
CA ASP A 15 -9.89 12.53 4.68
C ASP A 15 -9.13 13.62 5.44
N GLU A 16 -9.46 13.80 6.72
CA GLU A 16 -8.81 14.79 7.58
C GLU A 16 -7.32 14.47 7.79
N MET A 17 -6.95 13.18 7.87
CA MET A 17 -5.55 12.76 7.91
C MET A 17 -4.80 13.16 6.63
N LEU A 18 -5.39 12.91 5.45
CA LEU A 18 -4.77 13.27 4.17
C LEU A 18 -4.65 14.78 4.02
N GLU A 19 -5.68 15.55 4.37
CA GLU A 19 -5.64 17.01 4.42
C GLU A 19 -4.47 17.50 5.28
N GLY A 20 -4.31 16.93 6.48
CA GLY A 20 -3.22 17.26 7.40
C GLY A 20 -1.83 16.93 6.84
N ILE A 21 -1.65 15.74 6.25
CA ILE A 21 -0.35 15.32 5.70
C ILE A 21 0.04 16.14 4.48
N LEU A 22 -0.90 16.45 3.59
CA LEU A 22 -0.66 17.30 2.42
C LEU A 22 -0.30 18.74 2.84
N ALA A 23 -0.92 19.25 3.90
CA ALA A 23 -0.57 20.56 4.48
C ALA A 23 0.79 20.55 5.18
N ALA A 24 1.18 19.45 5.82
CA ALA A 24 2.46 19.31 6.50
C ALA A 24 3.65 19.09 5.54
N HIS A 25 3.41 18.41 4.41
CA HIS A 25 4.46 18.04 3.45
C HIS A 25 4.20 18.56 2.01
N PRO A 26 3.84 19.85 1.82
CA PRO A 26 3.38 20.36 0.53
C PRO A 26 4.48 20.39 -0.53
N ARG A 27 5.77 20.33 -0.12
CA ARG A 27 6.93 20.26 -1.04
C ARG A 27 7.22 18.85 -1.53
N HIS A 28 6.68 17.82 -0.88
CA HIS A 28 6.98 16.42 -1.20
C HIS A 28 5.79 15.72 -1.82
N LEU A 29 4.58 16.03 -1.35
CA LEU A 29 3.36 15.33 -1.72
C LEU A 29 2.35 16.28 -2.36
N LYS A 30 1.52 15.70 -3.22
CA LYS A 30 0.29 16.29 -3.75
C LYS A 30 -0.75 15.18 -3.94
N SER A 31 -2.03 15.52 -3.92
CA SER A 31 -3.04 14.64 -4.49
C SER A 31 -3.18 14.88 -6.00
N VAL A 32 -3.71 13.92 -6.73
CA VAL A 32 -4.20 14.13 -8.10
C VAL A 32 -5.45 15.02 -8.04
N GLU A 33 -5.60 15.93 -9.01
CA GLU A 33 -6.76 16.82 -9.09
C GLU A 33 -8.05 16.00 -9.27
N GLY A 34 -9.09 16.32 -8.50
CA GLY A 34 -10.34 15.55 -8.50
C GLY A 34 -10.26 14.16 -7.85
N SER A 35 -9.07 13.72 -7.40
CA SER A 35 -8.85 12.39 -6.82
C SER A 35 -8.01 12.49 -5.53
N PRO A 36 -8.62 12.92 -4.40
CA PRO A 36 -7.90 13.25 -3.15
C PRO A 36 -7.25 12.04 -2.47
N ARG A 37 -7.69 10.82 -2.79
CA ARG A 37 -7.12 9.55 -2.31
C ARG A 37 -5.90 9.07 -3.11
N SER A 38 -5.55 9.78 -4.19
CA SER A 38 -4.45 9.44 -5.09
C SER A 38 -3.27 10.34 -4.79
N ILE A 39 -2.36 9.87 -3.92
CA ILE A 39 -1.24 10.68 -3.46
C ILE A 39 -0.02 10.42 -4.31
N VAL A 40 0.66 11.48 -4.76
CA VAL A 40 1.78 11.41 -5.68
C VAL A 40 2.96 12.22 -5.14
N ALA A 41 4.17 11.68 -5.28
CA ALA A 41 5.40 12.39 -4.99
C ALA A 41 5.60 13.51 -6.02
N ARG A 42 6.02 14.70 -5.59
CA ARG A 42 6.31 15.79 -6.53
C ARG A 42 7.53 15.51 -7.40
N ASP A 43 8.54 14.85 -6.85
CA ASP A 43 9.82 14.57 -7.51
C ASP A 43 9.98 13.08 -7.90
N GLY A 44 8.90 12.29 -7.80
CA GLY A 44 8.92 10.86 -8.11
C GLY A 44 8.76 10.57 -9.61
N PRO A 45 7.61 10.96 -10.22
CA PRO A 45 7.31 10.72 -11.63
C PRO A 45 8.33 11.39 -12.55
N ARG A 46 8.91 10.61 -13.47
CA ARG A 46 9.95 11.06 -14.41
C ARG A 46 9.77 10.35 -15.76
N GLN A 47 10.00 11.07 -16.86
CA GLN A 47 9.98 10.48 -18.20
C GLN A 47 11.03 9.37 -18.34
N GLY A 48 10.63 8.24 -18.91
CA GLY A 48 11.46 7.03 -19.06
C GLY A 48 11.65 6.19 -17.79
N LYS A 49 11.06 6.59 -16.66
CA LYS A 49 11.12 5.84 -15.39
C LYS A 49 9.94 4.87 -15.34
N VAL A 50 10.16 3.65 -14.86
CA VAL A 50 9.07 2.75 -14.43
C VAL A 50 8.36 3.41 -13.25
N GLY A 51 7.07 3.71 -13.38
CA GLY A 51 6.28 4.27 -12.29
C GLY A 51 6.02 3.22 -11.21
N LEU A 52 6.18 3.55 -9.94
CA LEU A 52 5.84 2.63 -8.83
C LEU A 52 4.61 3.14 -8.07
N VAL A 53 3.51 2.39 -8.15
CA VAL A 53 2.29 2.64 -7.36
C VAL A 53 2.16 1.60 -6.27
N ILE A 54 2.01 2.08 -5.04
CA ILE A 54 1.64 1.25 -3.88
C ILE A 54 0.23 1.61 -3.40
N GLY A 55 -0.30 0.90 -2.42
CA GLY A 55 -1.57 1.31 -1.81
C GLY A 55 -2.27 0.18 -1.08
N GLY A 56 -3.43 0.54 -0.51
CA GLY A 56 -4.26 -0.34 0.29
C GLY A 56 -5.07 0.46 1.32
N GLY A 57 -5.71 -0.26 2.24
CA GLY A 57 -6.48 0.36 3.31
C GLY A 57 -5.64 1.22 4.27
N SER A 58 -6.25 2.26 4.81
CA SER A 58 -5.65 3.11 5.85
C SER A 58 -5.63 2.42 7.21
N GLY A 59 -4.93 3.02 8.19
CA GLY A 59 -4.75 2.47 9.53
C GLY A 59 -3.42 1.73 9.73
N HIS A 60 -2.55 1.77 8.72
CA HIS A 60 -1.21 1.18 8.73
C HIS A 60 -0.11 2.24 8.64
N GLU A 61 -0.44 3.51 8.91
CA GLU A 61 0.48 4.63 8.75
C GLU A 61 1.78 4.37 9.55
N PRO A 62 2.97 4.54 8.93
CA PRO A 62 3.22 5.29 7.70
C PRO A 62 2.93 4.54 6.38
N SER A 63 2.60 3.25 6.39
CA SER A 63 2.18 2.55 5.17
C SER A 63 0.79 3.02 4.74
N PHE A 64 0.52 3.39 3.49
CA PHE A 64 1.44 3.48 2.35
C PHE A 64 1.95 4.90 2.09
N LEU A 65 1.28 5.91 2.63
CA LEU A 65 1.50 7.32 2.33
C LEU A 65 2.93 7.82 2.65
N GLY A 66 3.50 7.41 3.79
CA GLY A 66 4.85 7.79 4.20
C GLY A 66 5.96 7.18 3.34
N PHE A 67 5.60 6.29 2.41
CA PHE A 67 6.51 5.62 1.48
C PHE A 67 6.52 6.29 0.09
N VAL A 68 5.75 7.36 -0.11
CA VAL A 68 5.70 8.10 -1.36
C VAL A 68 6.81 9.16 -1.39
N GLY A 69 7.76 8.98 -2.31
CA GLY A 69 8.92 9.86 -2.45
C GLY A 69 10.05 9.22 -3.26
N LYS A 70 11.02 10.06 -3.63
CA LYS A 70 12.20 9.64 -4.38
C LYS A 70 12.91 8.48 -3.68
N GLY A 71 13.23 7.45 -4.44
CA GLY A 71 13.94 6.24 -3.99
C GLY A 71 13.02 5.15 -3.44
N LEU A 72 11.71 5.39 -3.41
CA LEU A 72 10.69 4.46 -2.92
C LEU A 72 9.49 4.51 -3.88
N ALA A 73 8.26 4.75 -3.45
CA ALA A 73 7.10 4.78 -4.37
C ALA A 73 6.87 6.17 -4.99
N ASP A 74 6.33 6.20 -6.21
CA ASP A 74 5.95 7.43 -6.90
C ASP A 74 4.55 7.91 -6.53
N ALA A 75 3.66 6.97 -6.22
CA ALA A 75 2.32 7.25 -5.76
C ALA A 75 1.78 6.18 -4.79
N ALA A 76 0.79 6.56 -3.99
CA ALA A 76 0.02 5.66 -3.17
C ALA A 76 -1.49 5.92 -3.34
N ALA A 77 -2.25 4.87 -3.64
CA ALA A 77 -3.70 4.88 -3.60
C ALA A 77 -4.19 4.53 -2.19
N ILE A 78 -5.00 5.41 -1.59
CA ILE A 78 -5.38 5.33 -0.18
C ILE A 78 -6.85 4.89 -0.04
N GLY A 79 -7.07 3.75 0.59
CA GLY A 79 -8.40 3.24 0.92
C GLY A 79 -8.92 3.73 2.27
N ASN A 80 -10.15 3.34 2.61
CA ASN A 80 -10.68 3.56 3.96
C ASN A 80 -9.94 2.68 4.97
N VAL A 81 -10.18 2.89 6.27
CA VAL A 81 -9.52 2.09 7.31
C VAL A 81 -9.82 0.61 7.12
N PHE A 82 -8.76 -0.18 6.88
CA PHE A 82 -8.79 -1.62 6.60
C PHE A 82 -9.62 -2.05 5.38
N ALA A 83 -9.85 -1.14 4.44
CA ALA A 83 -10.54 -1.44 3.19
C ALA A 83 -9.73 -0.93 2.01
N SER A 84 -9.49 -1.78 1.01
CA SER A 84 -8.79 -1.44 -0.23
C SER A 84 -9.37 -0.15 -0.85
N PRO A 85 -8.53 0.71 -1.47
CA PRO A 85 -9.05 1.76 -2.33
C PRO A 85 -9.87 1.16 -3.47
N PRO A 86 -10.91 1.86 -3.95
CA PRO A 86 -11.58 1.49 -5.19
C PRO A 86 -10.62 1.63 -6.40
N PRO A 87 -10.98 1.11 -7.58
CA PRO A 87 -10.11 1.15 -8.76
C PRO A 87 -9.76 2.57 -9.23
N ASP A 88 -10.68 3.52 -9.14
CA ASP A 88 -10.48 4.87 -9.71
C ASP A 88 -9.24 5.60 -9.14
N PRO A 89 -9.04 5.71 -7.80
CA PRO A 89 -7.79 6.26 -7.27
C PRO A 89 -6.51 5.52 -7.72
N ILE A 90 -6.57 4.20 -7.87
CA ILE A 90 -5.43 3.41 -8.31
C ILE A 90 -5.08 3.75 -9.76
N LEU A 91 -6.08 3.85 -10.63
CA LEU A 91 -5.92 4.27 -12.02
C LEU A 91 -5.35 5.69 -12.11
N GLU A 92 -5.86 6.64 -11.32
CA GLU A 92 -5.38 8.01 -11.31
C GLU A 92 -3.92 8.10 -10.82
N CYS A 93 -3.52 7.27 -9.86
CA CYS A 93 -2.11 7.10 -9.52
C CYS A 93 -1.30 6.57 -10.71
N ALA A 94 -1.76 5.51 -11.39
CA ALA A 94 -1.06 4.94 -12.55
C ALA A 94 -0.85 5.96 -13.67
N LYS A 95 -1.89 6.71 -14.02
CA LYS A 95 -1.84 7.82 -14.99
C LYS A 95 -0.84 8.88 -14.59
N ALA A 96 -0.86 9.30 -13.31
CA ALA A 96 0.00 10.36 -12.81
C ALA A 96 1.49 9.97 -12.77
N VAL A 97 1.82 8.68 -12.67
CA VAL A 97 3.20 8.20 -12.60
C VAL A 97 3.72 7.58 -13.90
N SER A 98 2.86 7.40 -14.91
CA SER A 98 3.25 6.79 -16.18
C SER A 98 4.24 7.70 -16.93
N GLY A 99 5.50 7.26 -16.98
CA GLY A 99 6.61 7.91 -17.69
C GLY A 99 6.92 7.28 -19.05
N GLY A 100 6.05 6.40 -19.57
CA GLY A 100 6.27 5.69 -20.83
C GLY A 100 7.16 4.43 -20.74
N ALA A 101 7.48 3.96 -19.53
CA ALA A 101 8.27 2.73 -19.30
C ALA A 101 7.49 1.64 -18.53
N GLY A 102 6.15 1.76 -18.50
CA GLY A 102 5.27 0.91 -17.70
C GLY A 102 5.12 1.35 -16.25
N VAL A 103 4.16 0.73 -15.55
CA VAL A 103 3.85 0.99 -14.14
C VAL A 103 3.83 -0.33 -13.35
N LEU A 104 4.59 -0.37 -12.26
CA LEU A 104 4.62 -1.48 -11.33
C LEU A 104 3.65 -1.20 -10.17
N PHE A 105 2.68 -2.09 -9.99
CA PHE A 105 1.80 -2.12 -8.82
C PHE A 105 2.38 -3.01 -7.75
N MET A 106 2.43 -2.53 -6.50
CA MET A 106 2.92 -3.31 -5.37
C MET A 106 2.10 -3.07 -4.10
N TYR A 107 1.55 -4.13 -3.53
CA TYR A 107 0.67 -4.07 -2.36
C TYR A 107 0.68 -5.40 -1.60
N GLY A 108 -0.09 -5.46 -0.51
CA GLY A 108 -0.25 -6.67 0.30
C GLY A 108 -1.16 -7.70 -0.37
N ASN A 109 -0.85 -8.99 -0.26
CA ASN A 109 -1.73 -10.03 -0.80
C ASN A 109 -3.01 -10.22 0.04
N TYR A 110 -4.00 -9.35 -0.21
CA TYR A 110 -5.35 -9.43 0.34
C TYR A 110 -6.36 -9.39 -0.81
N ALA A 111 -7.42 -10.20 -0.72
CA ALA A 111 -8.37 -10.37 -1.81
C ALA A 111 -9.00 -9.06 -2.31
N GLY A 112 -9.30 -8.12 -1.40
CA GLY A 112 -9.84 -6.81 -1.76
C GLY A 112 -8.84 -5.94 -2.51
N ASP A 113 -7.57 -5.95 -2.10
CA ASP A 113 -6.51 -5.20 -2.79
C ASP A 113 -6.27 -5.81 -4.18
N VAL A 114 -6.14 -7.15 -4.27
CA VAL A 114 -5.96 -7.87 -5.55
C VAL A 114 -7.07 -7.52 -6.53
N MET A 115 -8.34 -7.64 -6.12
CA MET A 115 -9.48 -7.35 -7.00
C MET A 115 -9.48 -5.91 -7.52
N ASN A 116 -9.22 -4.92 -6.65
CA ASN A 116 -9.28 -3.52 -7.07
C ASN A 116 -8.08 -3.08 -7.91
N PHE A 117 -6.88 -3.56 -7.58
CA PHE A 117 -5.68 -3.26 -8.36
C PHE A 117 -5.68 -3.98 -9.72
N ASP A 118 -6.20 -5.21 -9.81
CA ASP A 118 -6.36 -5.92 -11.08
C ASP A 118 -7.36 -5.19 -11.99
N MET A 119 -8.50 -4.75 -11.45
CA MET A 119 -9.46 -3.92 -12.18
C MET A 119 -8.82 -2.61 -12.66
N ALA A 120 -8.04 -1.94 -11.81
CA ALA A 120 -7.34 -0.72 -12.21
C ALA A 120 -6.27 -0.97 -13.28
N ALA A 121 -5.61 -2.13 -13.27
CA ALA A 121 -4.67 -2.52 -14.31
C ALA A 121 -5.37 -2.76 -15.66
N GLU A 122 -6.53 -3.40 -15.67
CA GLU A 122 -7.37 -3.56 -16.86
C GLU A 122 -7.83 -2.20 -17.41
N MET A 123 -8.26 -1.28 -16.54
CA MET A 123 -8.63 0.08 -16.94
C MET A 123 -7.43 0.86 -17.48
N ALA A 124 -6.26 0.72 -16.87
CA ALA A 124 -5.02 1.37 -17.32
C ALA A 124 -4.58 0.88 -18.71
N ALA A 125 -4.81 -0.39 -19.02
CA ALA A 125 -4.54 -0.95 -20.34
C ALA A 125 -5.41 -0.33 -21.44
N MET A 126 -6.63 0.12 -21.12
CA MET A 126 -7.48 0.87 -22.06
C MET A 126 -6.91 2.26 -22.40
N ASP A 127 -6.04 2.79 -21.54
CA ASP A 127 -5.32 4.05 -21.71
C ASP A 127 -3.87 3.83 -22.21
N ASP A 128 -3.56 2.65 -22.77
CA ASP A 128 -2.24 2.24 -23.28
C ASP A 128 -1.12 2.26 -22.21
N ILE A 129 -1.47 2.10 -20.92
CA ILE A 129 -0.51 2.00 -19.82
C ILE A 129 -0.27 0.53 -19.48
N GLU A 130 0.92 0.02 -19.80
CA GLU A 130 1.33 -1.33 -19.37
C GLU A 130 1.52 -1.36 -17.85
N VAL A 131 0.80 -2.26 -17.18
CA VAL A 131 0.89 -2.49 -15.73
C VAL A 131 1.33 -3.92 -15.45
N ARG A 132 2.21 -4.08 -14.46
CA ARG A 132 2.55 -5.39 -13.87
C ARG A 132 2.44 -5.32 -12.35
N THR A 133 2.21 -6.45 -11.71
CA THR A 133 1.94 -6.51 -10.27
C THR A 133 2.95 -7.42 -9.57
N VAL A 134 3.50 -6.96 -8.45
CA VAL A 134 4.24 -7.80 -7.50
C VAL A 134 3.57 -7.73 -6.13
N LEU A 135 2.94 -8.84 -5.74
CA LEU A 135 2.30 -9.00 -4.44
C LEU A 135 3.34 -9.31 -3.36
N SER A 136 3.28 -8.58 -2.24
CA SER A 136 4.03 -8.95 -1.03
C SER A 136 3.38 -10.15 -0.34
N THR A 137 4.20 -11.14 0.02
CA THR A 137 3.77 -12.46 0.57
C THR A 137 4.67 -12.90 1.74
N ASP A 138 5.14 -11.94 2.52
CA ASP A 138 6.17 -12.12 3.55
C ASP A 138 5.66 -12.78 4.84
N ASP A 139 4.36 -12.78 5.11
CA ASP A 139 3.78 -13.32 6.34
C ASP A 139 3.86 -14.85 6.42
N VAL A 140 4.83 -15.36 7.15
CA VAL A 140 5.07 -16.80 7.27
C VAL A 140 4.03 -17.54 8.09
N ALA A 141 3.23 -16.84 8.90
CA ALA A 141 2.18 -17.44 9.72
C ALA A 141 0.88 -17.66 8.93
N SER A 142 0.67 -16.90 7.86
CA SER A 142 -0.60 -16.92 7.11
C SER A 142 -0.77 -18.11 6.16
N ALA A 143 0.32 -18.73 5.69
CA ALA A 143 0.26 -19.93 4.86
C ALA A 143 1.59 -20.73 4.91
N PRO A 144 1.54 -22.07 4.75
CA PRO A 144 2.73 -22.92 4.77
C PRO A 144 3.68 -22.64 3.59
N ARG A 145 4.91 -23.16 3.68
CA ARG A 145 6.01 -22.85 2.75
C ARG A 145 5.75 -23.30 1.30
N ASP A 146 4.99 -24.36 1.10
CA ASP A 146 4.56 -24.84 -0.21
C ASP A 146 3.46 -23.95 -0.85
N GLN A 147 2.82 -23.10 -0.04
CA GLN A 147 1.75 -22.18 -0.46
C GLN A 147 2.13 -20.71 -0.24
N ARG A 148 3.42 -20.36 -0.43
CA ARG A 148 3.94 -18.99 -0.25
C ARG A 148 3.13 -17.92 -0.97
N HIS A 149 2.68 -18.20 -2.19
CA HIS A 149 1.87 -17.28 -3.00
C HIS A 149 0.51 -16.92 -2.36
N LYS A 150 0.04 -17.66 -1.36
CA LYS A 150 -1.19 -17.37 -0.60
C LYS A 150 -0.94 -16.56 0.68
N ARG A 151 0.32 -16.31 1.03
CA ARG A 151 0.65 -15.58 2.26
C ARG A 151 0.22 -14.13 2.12
N ARG A 152 -0.23 -13.56 3.24
CA ARG A 152 -0.48 -12.12 3.37
C ARG A 152 0.81 -11.33 3.17
N GLY A 153 0.66 -10.10 2.69
CA GLY A 153 1.73 -9.09 2.73
C GLY A 153 1.60 -8.25 4.00
N VAL A 154 2.68 -8.14 4.78
CA VAL A 154 2.71 -7.39 6.04
C VAL A 154 3.95 -6.48 6.09
N ALA A 155 4.56 -6.26 7.27
CA ALA A 155 5.60 -5.26 7.46
C ALA A 155 6.86 -5.44 6.58
N GLY A 156 7.13 -6.65 6.07
CA GLY A 156 8.22 -6.89 5.13
C GLY A 156 8.04 -6.15 3.81
N ASN A 157 6.82 -5.74 3.47
CA ASN A 157 6.52 -4.93 2.29
C ASN A 157 7.42 -3.69 2.16
N PHE A 158 7.82 -3.05 3.26
CA PHE A 158 8.72 -1.90 3.25
C PHE A 158 10.05 -2.21 2.55
N PHE A 159 10.68 -3.35 2.88
CA PHE A 159 11.95 -3.73 2.27
C PHE A 159 11.80 -4.10 0.80
N ILE A 160 10.69 -4.74 0.45
CA ILE A 160 10.36 -5.14 -0.92
C ILE A 160 10.13 -3.88 -1.78
N PHE A 161 9.30 -2.95 -1.30
CA PHE A 161 9.02 -1.67 -1.97
C PHE A 161 10.29 -0.81 -2.07
N LYS A 162 11.14 -0.82 -1.05
CA LYS A 162 12.41 -0.08 -1.06
C LYS A 162 13.38 -0.60 -2.11
N ALA A 163 13.43 -1.91 -2.32
CA ALA A 163 14.27 -2.53 -3.35
C ALA A 163 13.73 -2.20 -4.76
N ALA A 164 12.43 -2.36 -4.98
CA ALA A 164 11.77 -2.03 -6.24
C ALA A 164 11.89 -0.54 -6.57
N GLY A 165 11.54 0.33 -5.63
CA GLY A 165 11.63 1.78 -5.79
C GLY A 165 13.04 2.25 -6.11
N ALA A 166 14.08 1.65 -5.52
CA ALA A 166 15.47 1.94 -5.87
C ALA A 166 15.83 1.51 -7.30
N ALA A 167 15.30 0.38 -7.77
CA ALA A 167 15.49 -0.10 -9.14
C ALA A 167 14.81 0.85 -10.14
N CYS A 168 13.54 1.20 -9.89
CA CYS A 168 12.81 2.19 -10.68
C CYS A 168 13.56 3.52 -10.70
N ASP A 169 14.05 3.99 -9.56
CA ASP A 169 14.72 5.28 -9.47
C ASP A 169 16.04 5.37 -10.23
N ARG A 170 16.73 4.23 -10.36
CA ARG A 170 17.93 4.03 -11.17
C ARG A 170 17.63 3.87 -12.65
N MET A 171 16.37 4.04 -13.08
CA MET A 171 15.94 3.93 -14.48
C MET A 171 16.24 2.56 -15.08
N LEU A 172 16.17 1.50 -14.26
CA LEU A 172 16.28 0.14 -14.79
C LEU A 172 15.06 -0.19 -15.65
N SER A 173 15.21 -1.16 -16.55
CA SER A 173 14.11 -1.65 -17.38
C SER A 173 12.93 -2.17 -16.53
N PHE A 174 11.75 -2.25 -17.13
CA PHE A 174 10.56 -2.77 -16.46
C PHE A 174 10.77 -4.21 -15.94
N ASP A 175 11.35 -5.07 -16.79
CA ASP A 175 11.71 -6.45 -16.44
C ASP A 175 12.66 -6.51 -15.24
N GLU A 176 13.68 -5.65 -15.19
CA GLU A 176 14.63 -5.63 -14.07
C GLU A 176 13.99 -5.12 -12.77
N CYS A 177 13.08 -4.15 -12.86
CA CYS A 177 12.33 -3.66 -11.69
C CYS A 177 11.45 -4.76 -11.10
N GLU A 178 10.69 -5.46 -11.94
CA GLU A 178 9.85 -6.61 -11.56
C GLU A 178 10.71 -7.75 -10.98
N ARG A 179 11.81 -8.12 -11.65
CA ARG A 179 12.72 -9.17 -11.19
C ARG A 179 13.34 -8.85 -9.82
N ILE A 180 13.73 -7.61 -9.58
CA ILE A 180 14.29 -7.17 -8.29
C ILE A 180 13.22 -7.18 -7.20
N ALA A 181 12.01 -6.69 -7.50
CA ALA A 181 10.88 -6.71 -6.59
C ALA A 181 10.52 -8.16 -6.19
N GLY A 182 10.40 -9.07 -7.16
CA GLY A 182 10.15 -10.49 -6.94
C GLY A 182 11.24 -11.13 -6.09
N LYS A 183 12.52 -10.88 -6.40
CA LYS A 183 13.64 -11.38 -5.58
C LYS A 183 13.60 -10.87 -4.14
N ALA A 184 13.28 -9.58 -3.93
CA ALA A 184 13.16 -9.04 -2.59
C ALA A 184 12.01 -9.70 -1.80
N ASN A 185 10.87 -9.92 -2.46
CA ASN A 185 9.73 -10.65 -1.89
C ASN A 185 10.11 -12.08 -1.53
N ASP A 186 10.88 -12.75 -2.38
CA ASP A 186 11.31 -14.12 -2.15
C ASP A 186 12.23 -14.30 -0.95
N HIS A 187 12.92 -13.23 -0.53
CA HIS A 187 13.88 -13.24 0.58
C HIS A 187 13.42 -12.46 1.81
N THR A 188 12.16 -12.02 1.85
CA THR A 188 11.58 -11.31 2.99
C THR A 188 10.59 -12.21 3.72
N PHE A 189 10.72 -12.31 5.03
CA PHE A 189 9.90 -13.15 5.90
C PHE A 189 9.53 -12.36 7.15
N THR A 190 8.27 -12.41 7.55
CA THR A 190 7.76 -11.71 8.73
C THR A 190 6.77 -12.58 9.49
N MET A 191 6.75 -12.42 10.81
CA MET A 191 5.78 -13.06 11.70
C MET A 191 5.36 -12.04 12.76
N GLY A 192 4.05 -11.84 12.91
CA GLY A 192 3.48 -10.94 13.90
C GLY A 192 2.99 -11.66 15.15
N VAL A 193 2.90 -10.91 16.26
CA VAL A 193 2.21 -11.31 17.49
C VAL A 193 1.40 -10.12 18.00
N ALA A 194 0.17 -10.34 18.42
CA ALA A 194 -0.68 -9.32 19.02
C ALA A 194 -0.96 -9.62 20.50
N LEU A 195 -0.85 -8.60 21.35
CA LEU A 195 -1.17 -8.66 22.78
C LEU A 195 -2.51 -8.01 23.11
N SER A 196 -3.07 -7.27 22.16
CA SER A 196 -4.32 -6.54 22.31
C SER A 196 -4.95 -6.25 20.95
N PRO A 197 -6.28 -6.13 20.85
CA PRO A 197 -6.95 -5.79 19.62
C PRO A 197 -6.74 -4.33 19.23
N CYS A 198 -6.84 -4.05 17.94
CA CYS A 198 -6.96 -2.67 17.46
C CYS A 198 -8.44 -2.25 17.49
N SER A 199 -8.74 -1.02 17.08
CA SER A 199 -10.11 -0.50 17.08
C SER A 199 -10.38 0.37 15.88
N LEU A 200 -11.59 0.25 15.32
CA LEU A 200 -12.00 1.05 14.18
C LEU A 200 -12.41 2.47 14.62
N PRO A 201 -12.06 3.53 13.87
CA PRO A 201 -12.44 4.89 14.22
C PRO A 201 -13.95 5.12 14.20
N GLN A 202 -14.68 4.41 13.33
CA GLN A 202 -16.14 4.52 13.19
C GLN A 202 -16.88 3.93 14.40
N THR A 203 -16.47 2.74 14.85
CA THR A 203 -17.17 2.03 15.94
C THR A 203 -16.62 2.37 17.32
N ARG A 204 -15.35 2.78 17.39
CA ARG A 204 -14.58 2.97 18.64
C ARG A 204 -14.65 1.75 19.56
N ARG A 205 -14.70 0.56 18.96
CA ARG A 205 -14.72 -0.73 19.65
C ARG A 205 -13.52 -1.57 19.21
N PRO A 206 -12.98 -2.42 20.10
CA PRO A 206 -12.09 -3.50 19.70
C PRO A 206 -12.69 -4.31 18.55
N ASN A 207 -11.86 -4.74 17.60
CA ASN A 207 -12.28 -5.58 16.47
C ASN A 207 -12.34 -7.07 16.82
N PHE A 208 -11.62 -7.52 17.84
CA PHE A 208 -11.72 -8.86 18.44
C PHE A 208 -11.50 -8.79 19.96
N GLU A 209 -11.65 -9.93 20.65
CA GLU A 209 -11.41 -10.08 22.09
C GLU A 209 -10.22 -11.01 22.34
N ILE A 210 -9.40 -10.69 23.34
CA ILE A 210 -8.27 -11.51 23.80
C ILE A 210 -8.16 -11.38 25.32
N GLY A 211 -7.83 -12.47 26.00
CA GLY A 211 -7.68 -12.49 27.44
C GLY A 211 -6.50 -11.66 27.94
N PRO A 212 -6.48 -11.25 29.22
CA PRO A 212 -5.42 -10.42 29.79
C PRO A 212 -4.04 -11.11 29.85
N ASP A 213 -4.01 -12.45 29.81
CA ASP A 213 -2.80 -13.28 29.85
C ASP A 213 -2.58 -14.06 28.54
N GLU A 214 -3.25 -13.65 27.45
CA GLU A 214 -3.19 -14.32 26.14
C GLU A 214 -2.44 -13.46 25.11
N MET A 215 -1.93 -14.12 24.07
CA MET A 215 -1.37 -13.47 22.88
C MET A 215 -1.78 -14.24 21.63
N GLU A 216 -1.99 -13.53 20.52
CA GLU A 216 -2.28 -14.14 19.24
C GLU A 216 -1.02 -14.17 18.38
N ILE A 217 -0.52 -15.37 18.08
CA ILE A 217 0.61 -15.56 17.16
C ILE A 217 0.08 -15.62 15.74
N GLY A 218 0.67 -14.82 14.84
CA GLY A 218 0.27 -14.80 13.43
C GLY A 218 -0.97 -13.94 13.17
N MET A 219 -1.31 -13.03 14.08
CA MET A 219 -2.36 -12.04 13.83
C MET A 219 -2.02 -11.19 12.59
N GLY A 220 -3.02 -10.93 11.75
CA GLY A 220 -2.87 -10.06 10.58
C GLY A 220 -2.80 -8.57 10.96
N ILE A 221 -2.51 -7.72 9.97
CA ILE A 221 -2.43 -6.26 10.21
C ILE A 221 -3.81 -5.60 10.40
N HIS A 222 -4.89 -6.28 10.01
CA HIS A 222 -6.28 -5.80 10.17
C HIS A 222 -6.91 -6.26 11.50
N GLY A 223 -6.09 -6.82 12.40
CA GLY A 223 -6.49 -7.68 13.51
C GLY A 223 -7.32 -8.86 13.05
#